data_AF-A0A0R1W7A7-F1
#
_entry.id   AF-A0A0R1W7A7-F1
#
_cell.length_a   1.000
_cell.length_b   1.000
_cell.length_c   1.000
_cell.angle_alpha   90.00
_cell.angle_beta   90.00
_cell.angle_gamma   90.00
#
_symmetry.space_group_name_H-M   'P 1'
#
loop_
_entity.id
_entity.type
_entity.pdbx_description
1 polymer ?
#
loop_
_entity_poly.entity_id
_entity_poly.type
_entity_poly.pdbx_seq_one_letter_code
_entity_poly.pdbx_strand_id
1 'polypeptide(L)' 'MALHQTGRSANSLAKEYNVSVSTVTKWVKQGDPENTDELSSRERLLIKENQRLKEEIDILKRAAVLLAKN' A
#
# COMPACT_ATOMS: atom_id res chain seq x y z
N MET A 1 5.88 -10.11 2.21
CA MET A 1 6.78 -11.29 2.38
C MET A 1 8.21 -10.80 2.23
N ALA A 2 8.74 -10.00 3.16
CA ALA A 2 9.21 -10.34 4.50
C ALA A 2 10.74 -10.53 4.50
N LEU A 3 11.44 -9.57 5.12
CA LEU A 3 12.86 -9.64 5.50
C LEU A 3 13.19 -10.89 6.35
N HIS A 4 12.17 -11.62 6.82
CA HIS A 4 12.29 -12.96 7.41
C HIS A 4 12.97 -14.00 6.51
N GLN A 5 13.01 -13.82 5.18
CA GLN A 5 13.61 -14.82 4.28
C GLN A 5 15.15 -14.83 4.25
N THR A 6 15.83 -13.83 4.82
CA THR A 6 17.30 -13.80 4.78
C THR A 6 17.98 -14.44 5.99
N GLY A 7 17.24 -14.82 7.04
CA GLY A 7 17.83 -15.41 8.24
C GLY A 7 18.84 -14.52 8.98
N ARG A 8 18.97 -13.24 8.59
CA ARG A 8 19.92 -12.29 9.18
C ARG A 8 19.27 -11.57 10.35
N SER A 9 19.84 -11.71 11.54
CA SER A 9 19.36 -11.03 12.75
C SER A 9 19.59 -9.51 12.65
N ALA A 10 18.75 -8.72 13.34
CA ALA A 10 18.90 -7.27 13.41
C ALA A 10 20.29 -6.82 13.89
N ASN A 11 20.94 -7.64 14.73
CA ASN A 11 22.31 -7.42 15.19
C ASN A 11 23.36 -7.59 14.07
N SER A 12 23.18 -8.55 13.18
CA SER A 12 24.08 -8.74 12.03
C SER A 12 24.03 -7.55 11.09
N LEU A 13 22.81 -7.03 10.84
CA LEU A 13 22.60 -5.87 9.98
C LEU A 13 23.14 -4.59 10.65
N ALA A 14 22.92 -4.42 11.95
CA ALA A 14 23.44 -3.28 12.70
C ALA A 14 24.97 -3.19 12.62
N LYS A 15 25.65 -4.33 12.72
CA LYS A 15 27.11 -4.42 12.62
C LYS A 15 27.64 -4.14 11.21
N GLU A 16 26.97 -4.64 10.18
CA GLU A 16 27.38 -4.43 8.78
C GLU A 16 27.21 -2.98 8.34
N TYR A 17 26.10 -2.36 8.73
CA TYR A 17 25.79 -0.98 8.35
C TYR A 17 26.30 0.05 9.37
N ASN A 18 27.02 -0.38 10.41
CA ASN A 18 27.53 0.46 11.51
C ASN A 18 26.44 1.37 12.12
N VAL A 19 25.23 0.83 12.26
CA VAL A 19 24.07 1.50 12.84
C VAL A 19 23.67 0.80 14.13
N SER A 20 22.86 1.46 14.95
CA SER A 20 22.33 0.82 16.16
C SER A 20 21.27 -0.24 15.82
N VAL A 21 21.16 -1.28 16.65
CA VAL A 21 20.14 -2.34 16.52
C VAL A 21 18.73 -1.76 16.58
N SER A 22 18.52 -0.69 17.35
CA SER A 22 17.22 0.00 17.42
C SER A 22 16.86 0.70 16.10
N THR A 23 17.85 1.24 15.38
CA THR A 23 17.66 1.79 14.02
C THR A 23 17.22 0.70 13.05
N VAL A 24 17.88 -0.46 13.05
CA VAL A 24 17.51 -1.59 12.19
C VAL A 24 16.10 -2.10 12.54
N THR A 25 15.80 -2.26 13.83
CA THR A 25 14.48 -2.69 14.30
C THR A 25 13.39 -1.71 13.87
N LYS A 26 13.68 -0.40 13.88
CA LYS A 26 12.75 0.63 13.40
C LYS A 26 12.48 0.48 11.90
N TRP A 27 13.51 0.27 11.08
CA TRP A 27 13.33 0.05 9.64
C TRP A 27 12.56 -1.23 9.34
N VAL A 28 12.81 -2.32 10.07
CA VAL A 28 12.05 -3.56 9.92
C VAL A 28 10.57 -3.34 10.24
N LYS A 29 10.26 -2.59 11.31
CA LYS A 29 8.88 -2.24 11.67
C LYS A 29 8.21 -1.28 10.69
N GLN A 30 8.97 -0.40 10.02
CA GLN A 30 8.46 0.54 9.01
C GLN A 30 8.29 -0.12 7.64
N GLY A 31 9.10 -1.14 7.33
CA GLY A 31 9.00 -1.93 6.11
C GLY A 31 8.05 -3.12 6.24
N ASP A 32 7.40 -3.28 7.39
CA ASP A 32 6.39 -4.30 7.60
C ASP A 32 5.05 -3.84 7.00
N PRO A 33 4.56 -4.47 5.91
CA PRO A 33 3.30 -4.13 5.29
C PRO A 33 2.07 -4.43 6.16
N GLU A 34 2.21 -5.18 7.27
CA GLU A 34 1.12 -5.32 8.27
C GLU A 34 1.08 -4.17 9.28
N ASN A 35 2.15 -3.36 9.36
CA ASN A 35 2.23 -2.21 10.28
C ASN A 35 1.91 -0.87 9.59
N THR A 36 1.16 -0.92 8.48
CA THR A 36 0.54 0.24 7.83
C THR A 36 -0.91 0.38 8.29
N ASP A 37 -1.12 0.68 9.57
CA ASP A 37 -2.46 1.00 10.10
C ASP A 37 -2.92 2.43 9.74
N GLU A 38 -2.11 3.18 9.00
CA GLU A 38 -2.50 4.46 8.45
C GLU A 38 -2.37 4.42 6.93
N LEU A 39 -3.49 4.23 6.22
CA LEU A 39 -3.56 4.60 4.81
C LEU A 39 -2.95 6.01 4.70
N SER A 40 -2.00 6.20 3.80
CA SER A 40 -1.48 7.54 3.55
C SER A 40 -2.63 8.42 3.02
N SER A 41 -2.56 9.72 3.26
CA SER A 41 -3.56 10.66 2.74
C SER A 41 -3.69 10.57 1.21
N ARG A 42 -2.62 10.19 0.51
CA ARG A 42 -2.64 9.93 -0.93
C ARG A 42 -3.47 8.70 -1.30
N GLU A 43 -3.34 7.61 -0.56
CA GLU A 43 -4.13 6.40 -0.79
C GLU A 43 -5.62 6.63 -0.54
N ARG A 44 -5.98 7.42 0.49
CA ARG A 44 -7.37 7.83 0.72
C ARG A 44 -7.95 8.62 -0.46
N LEU A 45 -7.17 9.56 -1.03
CA LEU A 45 -7.58 10.32 -2.21
C LEU A 45 -7.77 9.41 -3.44
N LEU A 46 -6.86 8.46 -3.65
CA LEU A 46 -6.95 7.49 -4.74
C LEU A 46 -8.19 6.60 -4.62
N ILE A 47 -8.53 6.14 -3.40
CA ILE A 47 -9.74 5.35 -3.15
C ILE A 47 -10.99 6.15 -3.50
N LYS A 48 -11.06 7.42 -3.05
CA LYS A 48 -12.20 8.30 -3.32
C LYS A 48 -12.37 8.53 -4.83
N GLU A 49 -11.29 8.81 -5.54
CA GLU A 49 -11.35 9.01 -6.99
C GLU A 49 -11.73 7.72 -7.73
N ASN A 50 -11.23 6.57 -7.29
CA ASN A 50 -11.60 5.29 -7.87
C ASN A 50 -13.10 4.98 -7.71
N GLN A 51 -13.69 5.32 -6.57
CA GLN A 51 -15.13 5.20 -6.33
C GLN A 51 -15.92 6.09 -7.28
N ARG A 52 -15.54 7.38 -7.39
CA ARG A 52 -16.17 8.34 -8.32
C ARG A 52 -16.14 7.85 -9.77
N LEU A 53 -15.00 7.35 -10.22
CA LEU A 53 -14.84 6.82 -11.59
C LEU A 53 -15.71 5.58 -11.85
N LYS A 54 -15.89 4.71 -10.85
CA LYS A 54 -16.77 3.54 -10.98
C LYS A 54 -18.23 3.92 -11.14
N GLU A 55 -18.67 4.93 -10.40
CA GLU A 55 -20.03 5.49 -10.53
C GLU A 55 -20.24 6.11 -11.91
N GLU A 56 -19.28 6.89 -12.39
CA GLU A 56 -19.32 7.50 -13.72
C GLU A 56 -19.40 6.43 -14.82
N ILE A 57 -18.59 5.37 -14.71
CA ILE A 57 -18.63 4.22 -15.64
C ILE A 57 -20.01 3.53 -15.61
N ASP A 58 -20.63 3.36 -14.44
CA ASP A 58 -21.94 2.73 -14.34
C ASP A 58 -23.04 3.55 -15.02
N ILE A 59 -23.03 4.87 -14.82
CA ILE A 59 -23.93 5.81 -15.50
C ILE A 59 -23.77 5.72 -17.02
N LEU A 60 -22.53 5.76 -17.50
CA LEU A 60 -22.24 5.69 -18.94
C LEU A 60 -22.68 4.36 -19.55
N LYS A 61 -22.49 3.24 -18.83
CA LYS A 61 -22.98 1.92 -19.28
C LYS A 61 -24.50 1.88 -19.38
N ARG A 62 -25.21 2.42 -18.39
CA ARG A 62 -26.68 2.50 -18.42
C ARG A 62 -27.17 3.36 -19.58
N ALA A 63 -26.55 4.50 -19.81
CA ALA A 63 -26.87 5.37 -20.95
C ALA A 63 -26.62 4.67 -22.29
N ALA A 64 -25.49 3.98 -22.45
CA ALA A 64 -25.18 3.23 -23.66
C ALA A 64 -26.22 2.12 -23.95
N VAL A 65 -26.68 1.39 -22.93
CA VAL A 65 -27.74 0.38 -23.08
C VAL A 65 -29.05 1.01 -23.53
N LEU A 66 -29.42 2.18 -22.98
CA LEU A 66 -30.63 2.89 -23.40
C LEU A 66 -30.52 3.39 -24.85
N LEU A 67 -29.37 3.95 -25.23
CA LEU A 67 -29.10 4.41 -26.59
C LEU A 67 -29.11 3.27 -27.61
N ALA A 68 -28.62 2.08 -27.25
CA ALA A 68 -28.60 0.92 -28.13
C ALA A 68 -29.98 0.23 -28.27
N LYS A 69 -30.95 0.58 -27.42
CA LYS A 69 -32.33 0.05 -27.47
C LYS A 69 -33.28 0.94 -28.29
N ASN A 70 -32.86 2.16 -28.64
CA ASN A 70 -33.54 3.07 -29.56
C ASN A 70 -33.01 2.90 -30.99
#